data_AF-A0A7H9B227-F1
#
_entry.id   AF-A0A7H9B227-F1
#
_cell.length_a   1.000
_cell.length_b   1.000
_cell.length_c   1.000
_cell.angle_alpha   90.00
_cell.angle_beta   90.00
_cell.angle_gamma   90.00
#
_symmetry.space_group_name_H-M   'P 1'
#
loop_
_entity.id
_entity.type
_entity.pdbx_description
1 polymer ?
#
loop_
_entity_poly.entity_id
_entity_poly.type
_entity_poly.pdbx_seq_one_letter_code
_entity_poly.pdbx_strand_id
1 'polypeptide(L)'
;MKYIQTEQFIEIPEGVTVNIKSRVVKVTGPRGTLVKNLKHIDVTFTKIGSKQIKVAVHNGDRKHVAALRTVKSLVDNLITGVTKGYKYKMRYVYAHFPINVNVVDKDSKKFVEIRNYLGDKKVRLVPVREGVDIEFSANQKDEIVLSGNSVEDVSQNAADIQQICRARNKDIRKFLDGIYVSEKGVIAEEE
;
A
#
# COMPACT_ATOMS: atom_id res chain seq x y z
N MET A 1 -15.94 -28.22 11.50
CA MET A 1 -17.00 -28.32 10.48
C MET A 1 -16.41 -27.89 9.15
N LYS A 2 -16.60 -28.65 8.07
CA LYS A 2 -16.23 -28.23 6.71
C LYS A 2 -17.44 -27.57 6.05
N TYR A 3 -17.24 -26.41 5.44
CA TYR A 3 -18.30 -25.70 4.73
C TYR A 3 -18.39 -26.25 3.30
N ILE A 4 -19.57 -26.66 2.86
CA ILE A 4 -19.77 -27.26 1.53
C ILE A 4 -19.35 -26.27 0.43
N GLN A 5 -19.82 -25.03 0.53
CA GLN A 5 -19.45 -23.94 -0.37
C GLN A 5 -19.54 -22.62 0.38
N THR A 6 -18.58 -21.75 0.14
CA THR A 6 -18.60 -20.35 0.56
C THR A 6 -18.16 -19.49 -0.61
N GLU A 7 -18.81 -18.35 -0.79
CA GLU A 7 -18.58 -17.46 -1.92
C GLU A 7 -18.54 -15.98 -1.51
N GLN A 8 -17.85 -15.20 -2.32
CA GLN A 8 -17.82 -13.75 -2.26
C GLN A 8 -17.87 -13.18 -3.67
N PHE A 9 -18.39 -11.96 -3.77
CA PHE A 9 -18.50 -11.24 -5.03
C PHE A 9 -17.59 -10.01 -5.03
N ILE A 10 -16.93 -9.81 -6.16
CA ILE A 10 -16.09 -8.66 -6.50
C ILE A 10 -16.84 -7.90 -7.61
N GLU A 11 -17.03 -6.61 -7.41
CA GLU A 11 -17.66 -5.72 -8.38
C GLU A 11 -16.60 -5.07 -9.26
N ILE A 12 -16.84 -5.03 -10.56
CA ILE A 12 -15.95 -4.42 -11.54
C ILE A 12 -16.59 -3.10 -11.98
N PRO A 13 -15.98 -1.94 -11.64
CA PRO A 13 -16.46 -0.65 -12.09
C PRO A 13 -16.18 -0.45 -13.59
N GLU A 14 -16.84 0.55 -14.18
CA GLU A 14 -16.65 0.88 -15.59
C GLU A 14 -15.20 1.35 -15.87
N GLY A 15 -14.69 1.02 -17.05
CA GLY A 15 -13.30 1.34 -17.42
C GLY A 15 -12.23 0.44 -16.80
N VAL A 16 -12.60 -0.59 -16.02
CA VAL A 16 -11.67 -1.59 -15.48
C VAL A 16 -11.86 -2.94 -16.14
N THR A 17 -10.75 -3.57 -16.53
CA THR A 17 -10.74 -4.94 -17.06
C THR A 17 -9.94 -5.86 -16.13
N VAL A 18 -10.57 -6.95 -15.71
CA VAL A 18 -9.96 -7.96 -14.84
C VAL A 18 -9.81 -9.26 -15.62
N ASN A 19 -8.56 -9.69 -15.79
CA ASN A 19 -8.20 -10.95 -16.45
C ASN A 19 -7.58 -11.90 -15.44
N ILE A 20 -8.10 -13.12 -15.33
CA ILE A 20 -7.64 -14.12 -14.38
C ILE A 20 -7.23 -15.39 -15.12
N LYS A 21 -5.96 -15.76 -15.03
CA LYS A 21 -5.44 -17.02 -15.60
C LYS A 21 -4.67 -17.77 -14.53
N SER A 22 -5.08 -19.00 -14.21
CA SER A 22 -4.41 -19.83 -13.21
C SER A 22 -4.16 -19.11 -11.86
N ARG A 23 -5.16 -18.38 -11.36
CA ARG A 23 -5.10 -17.56 -10.13
C ARG A 23 -4.07 -16.43 -10.15
N VAL A 24 -3.53 -16.08 -11.33
CA VAL A 24 -2.83 -14.82 -11.56
C VAL A 24 -3.84 -13.79 -12.03
N VAL A 25 -4.07 -12.77 -11.23
CA VAL A 25 -5.03 -11.70 -11.47
C VAL A 25 -4.29 -10.52 -12.08
N LYS A 26 -4.71 -10.10 -13.27
CA LYS A 26 -4.25 -8.87 -13.93
C LYS A 26 -5.42 -7.90 -14.01
N VAL A 27 -5.25 -6.72 -13.41
CA VAL A 27 -6.25 -5.65 -13.40
C VAL A 27 -5.68 -4.47 -14.20
N THR A 28 -6.42 -4.02 -15.21
CA THR A 28 -6.08 -2.87 -16.04
C THR A 28 -7.17 -1.83 -15.85
N GLY A 29 -6.78 -0.59 -15.54
CA GLY A 29 -7.69 0.54 -15.41
C GLY A 29 -7.06 1.83 -15.95
N PRO A 30 -7.71 2.98 -15.75
CA PRO A 30 -7.26 4.26 -16.32
C PRO A 30 -5.88 4.71 -15.83
N ARG A 31 -5.50 4.40 -14.58
CA ARG A 31 -4.19 4.78 -14.01
C ARG A 31 -3.06 3.80 -14.35
N GLY A 32 -3.35 2.68 -15.00
CA GLY A 32 -2.35 1.67 -15.36
C GLY A 32 -2.78 0.23 -15.06
N THR A 33 -1.79 -0.65 -14.91
CA THR A 33 -2.02 -2.10 -14.74
C THR A 33 -1.33 -2.64 -13.51
N LEU A 34 -2.02 -3.49 -12.74
CA LEU A 34 -1.46 -4.22 -11.62
C LEU A 34 -1.64 -5.73 -11.82
N VAL A 35 -0.67 -6.50 -11.31
CA VAL A 35 -0.68 -7.97 -11.38
C VAL A 35 -0.46 -8.53 -9.99
N LYS A 36 -1.28 -9.51 -9.60
CA LYS A 36 -1.15 -10.22 -8.32
C LYS A 36 -1.20 -11.73 -8.53
N ASN A 37 -0.24 -12.43 -7.93
CA ASN A 37 -0.16 -13.88 -7.95
C ASN A 37 -0.82 -14.47 -6.70
N LEU A 38 -1.91 -15.22 -6.88
CA LEU A 38 -2.67 -15.88 -5.80
C LEU A 38 -2.60 -17.41 -5.90
N LYS A 39 -1.57 -17.97 -6.56
CA LYS A 39 -1.40 -19.44 -6.72
C LYS A 39 -1.28 -20.20 -5.40
N HIS A 40 -0.90 -19.53 -4.32
CA HIS A 40 -0.77 -20.12 -2.98
C HIS A 40 -2.12 -20.33 -2.28
N ILE A 41 -3.22 -19.80 -2.82
CA ILE A 41 -4.57 -19.93 -2.25
C ILE A 41 -5.44 -20.73 -3.21
N ASP A 42 -6.03 -21.82 -2.72
CA ASP A 42 -6.91 -22.68 -3.52
C ASP A 42 -8.33 -22.10 -3.58
N VAL A 43 -8.53 -21.13 -4.48
CA VAL A 43 -9.83 -20.51 -4.77
C VAL A 43 -10.18 -20.64 -6.24
N THR A 44 -11.48 -20.71 -6.53
CA THR A 44 -12.00 -20.70 -7.90
C THR A 44 -12.61 -19.34 -8.20
N PHE A 45 -12.21 -18.74 -9.31
CA PHE A 45 -12.80 -17.50 -9.84
C PHE A 45 -13.79 -17.85 -10.94
N THR A 46 -14.97 -17.25 -10.91
CA THR A 46 -15.98 -17.37 -11.96
C THR A 46 -16.46 -15.99 -12.35
N LYS A 47 -16.33 -15.63 -13.63
CA LYS A 47 -16.85 -14.37 -14.15
C LYS A 47 -18.37 -14.50 -14.34
N ILE A 48 -19.14 -13.65 -13.68
CA ILE A 48 -20.61 -13.59 -13.79
C ILE A 48 -20.94 -12.31 -14.57
N GLY A 49 -21.22 -12.47 -15.86
CA GLY A 49 -21.45 -11.33 -16.76
C GLY A 49 -20.20 -10.45 -16.94
N SER A 50 -20.40 -9.15 -17.18
CA SER A 50 -19.29 -8.19 -17.38
C SER A 50 -18.88 -7.47 -16.09
N LYS A 51 -19.81 -7.31 -15.14
CA LYS A 51 -19.66 -6.43 -13.96
C LYS A 51 -19.25 -7.14 -12.67
N GLN A 52 -19.23 -8.47 -12.64
CA GLN A 52 -19.01 -9.20 -11.38
C GLN A 52 -18.12 -10.42 -11.54
N ILE A 53 -17.27 -10.67 -10.53
CA ILE A 53 -16.50 -11.90 -10.38
C ILE A 53 -16.88 -12.55 -9.06
N LYS A 54 -17.23 -13.83 -9.13
CA LYS A 54 -17.42 -14.68 -7.96
C LYS A 54 -16.11 -15.38 -7.60
N VAL A 55 -15.80 -15.40 -6.31
CA VAL A 55 -14.70 -16.19 -5.72
C VAL A 55 -15.30 -17.23 -4.80
N ALA A 56 -15.00 -18.50 -5.03
CA ALA A 56 -15.56 -19.62 -4.27
C ALA A 56 -14.48 -20.53 -3.70
N VAL A 57 -14.76 -21.05 -2.50
CA VAL A 57 -14.08 -22.19 -1.88
C VAL A 57 -15.11 -23.29 -1.68
N HIS A 58 -14.75 -24.52 -2.08
CA HIS A 58 -15.57 -25.71 -1.92
C HIS A 58 -14.94 -26.62 -0.85
N ASN A 59 -15.78 -27.19 0.02
CA ASN A 59 -15.37 -28.10 1.09
C ASN A 59 -14.24 -27.55 2.00
N GLY A 60 -14.25 -26.23 2.23
CA GLY A 60 -13.21 -25.51 2.96
C GLY A 60 -13.33 -25.67 4.47
N ASP A 61 -12.19 -25.71 5.15
CA ASP A 61 -12.13 -25.55 6.60
C ASP A 61 -12.24 -24.07 7.00
N ARG A 62 -12.29 -23.79 8.31
CA ARG A 62 -12.43 -22.41 8.80
C ARG A 62 -11.31 -21.48 8.33
N LYS A 63 -10.07 -21.96 8.20
CA LYS A 63 -8.92 -21.13 7.78
C LYS A 63 -8.94 -20.86 6.28
N HIS A 64 -9.32 -21.84 5.49
CA HIS A 64 -9.47 -21.72 4.04
C HIS A 64 -10.60 -20.75 3.68
N VAL A 65 -11.74 -20.85 4.36
CA VAL A 65 -12.85 -19.90 4.19
C VAL A 65 -12.44 -18.48 4.59
N ALA A 66 -11.62 -18.30 5.63
CA ALA A 66 -11.12 -16.98 6.02
C ALA A 66 -10.27 -16.32 4.92
N ALA A 67 -9.45 -17.10 4.21
CA ALA A 67 -8.63 -16.59 3.10
C ALA A 67 -9.46 -16.08 1.91
N LEU A 68 -10.70 -16.56 1.75
CA LEU A 68 -11.59 -16.15 0.66
C LEU A 68 -11.91 -14.64 0.74
N ARG A 69 -12.23 -14.14 1.94
CA ARG A 69 -12.48 -12.69 2.12
C ARG A 69 -11.22 -11.86 1.91
N THR A 70 -10.05 -12.38 2.29
CA THR A 70 -8.76 -11.74 2.02
C THR A 70 -8.52 -11.61 0.52
N VAL A 71 -8.79 -12.67 -0.27
CA VAL A 71 -8.68 -12.64 -1.73
C VAL A 71 -9.58 -11.57 -2.33
N LYS A 72 -10.83 -11.48 -1.86
CA LYS A 72 -11.76 -10.42 -2.28
C LYS A 72 -11.13 -9.05 -2.06
N SER A 73 -10.71 -8.74 -0.82
CA SER A 73 -10.13 -7.44 -0.48
C SER A 73 -8.84 -7.13 -1.24
N LEU A 74 -8.00 -8.14 -1.52
CA LEU A 74 -6.80 -7.96 -2.34
C LEU A 74 -7.18 -7.51 -3.75
N VAL A 75 -8.17 -8.14 -4.39
CA VAL A 75 -8.60 -7.76 -5.74
C VAL A 75 -9.31 -6.41 -5.73
N ASP A 76 -10.17 -6.14 -4.74
CA ASP A 76 -10.83 -4.84 -4.58
C ASP A 76 -9.79 -3.72 -4.48
N ASN A 77 -8.72 -3.91 -3.70
CA ASN A 77 -7.64 -2.94 -3.59
C ASN A 77 -6.88 -2.73 -4.91
N LEU A 78 -6.69 -3.77 -5.72
CA LEU A 78 -6.10 -3.61 -7.06
C LEU A 78 -7.00 -2.74 -7.95
N ILE A 79 -8.32 -2.97 -7.89
CA ILE A 79 -9.32 -2.20 -8.66
C ILE A 79 -9.32 -0.73 -8.21
N THR A 80 -9.38 -0.47 -6.90
CA THR A 80 -9.29 0.90 -6.35
C THR A 80 -7.96 1.55 -6.71
N GLY A 81 -6.87 0.80 -6.69
CA GLY A 81 -5.53 1.27 -7.03
C GLY A 81 -5.40 1.75 -8.48
N VAL A 82 -5.96 1.01 -9.45
CA VAL A 82 -5.91 1.39 -10.87
C VAL A 82 -6.95 2.45 -11.27
N THR A 83 -7.94 2.72 -10.41
CA THR A 83 -8.99 3.73 -10.66
C THR A 83 -8.72 5.02 -9.90
N LYS A 84 -8.71 4.96 -8.56
CA LYS A 84 -8.52 6.12 -7.67
C LYS A 84 -7.06 6.36 -7.31
N GLY A 85 -6.28 5.28 -7.16
CA GLY A 85 -4.92 5.33 -6.63
C GLY A 85 -4.88 5.61 -5.12
N TYR A 86 -3.75 5.33 -4.48
CA TYR A 86 -3.58 5.47 -3.03
C TYR A 86 -2.63 6.61 -2.68
N LYS A 87 -2.94 7.31 -1.58
CA LYS A 87 -2.16 8.43 -1.05
C LYS A 87 -1.96 8.26 0.45
N TYR A 88 -0.71 8.32 0.90
CA TYR A 88 -0.33 8.25 2.31
C TYR A 88 0.38 9.54 2.67
N LYS A 89 -0.17 10.28 3.64
CA LYS A 89 0.49 11.48 4.18
C LYS A 89 1.24 11.09 5.45
N MET A 90 2.47 11.57 5.60
CA MET A 90 3.26 11.38 6.80
C MET A 90 3.77 12.71 7.32
N ARG A 91 3.83 12.85 8.65
CA ARG A 91 4.26 14.06 9.34
C ARG A 91 5.55 13.82 10.11
N TYR A 92 6.42 14.83 10.08
CA TYR A 92 7.64 14.82 10.87
C TYR A 92 7.33 15.37 12.26
N VAL A 93 7.77 14.66 13.28
CA VAL A 93 7.63 15.03 14.68
C VAL A 93 9.03 15.16 15.25
N TYR A 94 9.35 16.31 15.81
CA TYR A 94 10.61 16.54 16.50
C TYR A 94 10.44 17.59 17.60
N ALA A 95 11.17 17.43 18.70
CA ALA A 95 11.16 18.41 19.79
C ALA A 95 12.21 19.50 19.60
N HIS A 96 13.47 19.11 19.33
CA HIS A 96 14.60 20.04 19.31
C HIS A 96 15.40 19.99 18.01
N PHE A 97 15.64 18.80 17.45
CA PHE A 97 16.44 18.63 16.23
C PHE A 97 15.53 18.53 15.00
N PRO A 98 15.52 19.52 14.09
CA PRO A 98 14.72 19.45 12.87
C PRO A 98 15.15 18.29 11.98
N ILE A 99 14.16 17.53 11.49
CA ILE A 99 14.39 16.38 10.60
C ILE A 99 14.41 16.89 9.16
N ASN A 100 15.54 16.69 8.48
CA ASN A 100 15.67 17.05 7.06
C ASN A 100 15.43 15.80 6.22
N VAL A 101 14.40 15.84 5.36
CA VAL A 101 14.02 14.72 4.48
C VAL A 101 14.13 15.20 3.03
N ASN A 102 14.93 14.49 2.23
CA ASN A 102 15.13 14.77 0.81
C ASN A 102 14.93 13.49 -0.01
N VAL A 103 14.63 13.64 -1.30
CA VAL A 103 14.70 12.53 -2.26
C VAL A 103 16.01 12.66 -3.04
N VAL A 104 16.80 11.59 -3.07
CA VAL A 104 18.09 11.55 -3.76
C VAL A 104 18.15 10.36 -4.71
N ASP A 105 18.76 10.56 -5.88
CA ASP A 105 19.04 9.50 -6.84
C ASP A 105 20.45 8.94 -6.60
N LYS A 106 20.55 7.62 -6.38
CA LYS A 106 21.82 6.90 -6.30
C LYS A 106 21.74 5.64 -7.16
N ASP A 107 22.72 5.45 -8.04
CA ASP A 107 22.82 4.27 -8.92
C ASP A 107 21.52 3.99 -9.70
N SER A 108 20.91 5.05 -10.26
CA SER A 108 19.63 5.00 -10.97
C SER A 108 18.42 4.52 -10.14
N LYS A 109 18.53 4.54 -8.81
CA LYS A 109 17.45 4.25 -7.86
C LYS A 109 17.16 5.47 -7.00
N LYS A 110 15.88 5.73 -6.77
CA LYS A 110 15.41 6.79 -5.86
C LYS A 110 15.51 6.32 -4.41
N PHE A 111 15.99 7.19 -3.53
CA PHE A 111 16.03 6.98 -2.08
C PHE A 111 15.44 8.17 -1.34
N VAL A 112 14.70 7.91 -0.27
CA VAL A 112 14.38 8.91 0.76
C VAL A 112 15.54 8.99 1.73
N GLU A 113 16.15 10.16 1.79
CA GLU A 113 17.27 10.47 2.66
C GLU A 113 16.80 11.28 3.87
N ILE A 114 17.06 10.76 5.06
CA ILE A 114 16.68 11.39 6.33
C ILE A 114 17.96 11.75 7.09
N ARG A 115 18.10 13.03 7.43
CA ARG A 115 19.25 13.59 8.15
C ARG A 115 18.82 14.25 9.46
N ASN A 116 19.78 14.36 10.38
CA ASN A 116 19.65 15.10 11.64
C ASN A 116 18.54 14.58 12.59
N TYR A 117 18.07 13.34 12.39
CA TYR A 117 17.14 12.71 13.33
C TYR A 117 17.79 12.56 14.70
N LEU A 118 17.19 13.17 15.74
CA LEU A 118 17.75 13.25 17.11
C LEU A 118 19.20 13.79 17.18
N GLY A 119 19.63 14.58 16.19
CA GLY A 119 21.01 15.07 16.11
C GLY A 119 22.03 14.03 15.62
N ASP A 120 21.57 12.91 15.06
CA ASP A 120 22.46 11.87 14.52
C ASP A 120 23.28 12.38 13.33
N LYS A 121 24.59 12.04 13.32
CA LYS A 121 25.46 12.19 12.14
C LYS A 121 25.19 11.15 11.05
N LYS A 122 24.46 10.08 11.37
CA LYS A 122 24.15 9.00 10.44
C LYS A 122 23.09 9.45 9.44
N VAL A 123 23.41 9.36 8.16
CA VAL A 123 22.43 9.53 7.07
C VAL A 123 21.64 8.23 6.92
N ARG A 124 20.31 8.30 7.05
CA ARG A 124 19.41 7.16 6.88
C ARG A 124 18.85 7.19 5.46
N LEU A 125 18.95 6.09 4.73
CA LEU A 125 18.49 5.96 3.35
C LEU A 125 17.44 4.86 3.27
N VAL A 126 16.29 5.18 2.68
CA VAL A 126 15.20 4.23 2.43
C VAL A 126 14.98 4.13 0.92
N PRO A 127 15.08 2.94 0.31
CA PRO A 127 14.83 2.79 -1.12
C PRO A 127 13.36 3.09 -1.43
N VAL A 128 13.11 3.84 -2.50
CA VAL A 128 11.76 4.08 -3.01
C VAL A 128 11.36 2.88 -3.86
N ARG A 129 10.18 2.32 -3.57
CA ARG A 129 9.65 1.18 -4.33
C ARG A 129 9.18 1.64 -5.72
N GLU A 130 9.26 0.75 -6.69
CA GLU A 130 8.78 1.04 -8.05
C GLU A 130 7.29 1.35 -8.05
N GLY A 131 6.87 2.37 -8.81
CA GLY A 131 5.47 2.81 -8.89
C GLY A 131 4.98 3.60 -7.67
N VAL A 132 5.88 3.99 -6.76
CA VAL A 132 5.61 4.95 -5.68
C VAL A 132 6.28 6.28 -5.99
N ASP A 133 5.49 7.34 -6.01
CA ASP A 133 5.96 8.71 -6.14
C ASP A 133 5.93 9.41 -4.79
N ILE A 134 6.91 10.29 -4.57
CA ILE A 134 7.10 11.01 -3.32
C ILE A 134 7.08 12.50 -3.61
N GLU A 135 6.19 13.20 -2.92
CA GLU A 135 6.02 14.63 -3.01
C GLU A 135 6.13 15.26 -1.62
N PHE A 136 6.71 16.45 -1.54
CA PHE A 136 6.70 17.25 -0.33
C PHE A 136 5.54 18.23 -0.40
N SER A 137 4.71 18.26 0.64
CA SER A 137 3.50 19.09 0.65
C SER A 137 3.89 20.57 0.69
N ALA A 138 3.42 21.35 -0.30
CA ALA A 138 3.67 22.79 -0.34
C ALA A 138 2.84 23.56 0.70
N ASN A 139 1.63 23.07 0.99
CA ASN A 139 0.66 23.75 1.85
C ASN A 139 0.88 23.41 3.33
N GLN A 140 1.48 22.27 3.62
CA GLN A 140 1.64 21.76 4.97
C GLN A 140 3.12 21.54 5.29
N LYS A 141 3.64 22.33 6.23
CA LYS A 141 5.01 22.18 6.71
C LYS A 141 5.23 20.79 7.30
N ASP A 142 6.43 20.24 7.04
CA ASP A 142 6.93 18.99 7.61
C ASP A 142 6.00 17.80 7.29
N GLU A 143 5.60 17.71 6.02
CA GLU A 143 4.75 16.65 5.48
C GLU A 143 5.34 16.08 4.18
N ILE A 144 5.40 14.75 4.12
CA ILE A 144 5.72 13.98 2.92
C ILE A 144 4.49 13.18 2.51
N VAL A 145 4.24 13.14 1.20
CA VAL A 145 3.12 12.44 0.60
C VAL A 145 3.68 11.35 -0.30
N LEU A 146 3.29 10.10 -0.02
CA LEU A 146 3.57 8.95 -0.87
C LEU A 146 2.32 8.64 -1.67
N SER A 147 2.45 8.53 -2.99
CA SER A 147 1.34 8.22 -3.88
C SER A 147 1.70 7.09 -4.83
N GLY A 148 0.70 6.32 -5.26
CA GLY A 148 0.92 5.20 -6.19
C GLY A 148 -0.33 4.36 -6.39
N ASN A 149 -0.26 3.41 -7.33
CA ASN A 149 -1.40 2.53 -7.64
C ASN A 149 -1.47 1.32 -6.70
N SER A 150 -0.33 0.81 -6.21
CA SER A 150 -0.25 -0.37 -5.34
C SER A 150 -0.29 0.05 -3.86
N VAL A 151 -1.36 -0.30 -3.14
CA VAL A 151 -1.43 -0.03 -1.69
C VAL A 151 -0.33 -0.75 -0.91
N GLU A 152 0.09 -1.93 -1.36
CA GLU A 152 1.13 -2.71 -0.71
C GLU A 152 2.47 -1.99 -0.78
N ASP A 153 2.85 -1.51 -1.96
CA ASP A 153 4.12 -0.81 -2.14
C ASP A 153 4.11 0.57 -1.48
N VAL A 154 3.02 1.34 -1.62
CA VAL A 154 2.89 2.65 -0.98
C VAL A 154 2.93 2.52 0.54
N SER A 155 2.14 1.60 1.12
CA SER A 155 2.09 1.42 2.58
C SER A 155 3.38 0.84 3.15
N GLN A 156 4.03 -0.09 2.43
CA GLN A 156 5.30 -0.65 2.85
C GLN A 156 6.41 0.42 2.78
N ASN A 157 6.43 1.27 1.75
CA ASN A 157 7.42 2.34 1.67
C ASN A 157 7.24 3.37 2.80
N ALA A 158 5.99 3.73 3.13
CA ALA A 158 5.68 4.55 4.31
C ALA A 158 6.12 3.88 5.62
N ALA A 159 5.89 2.57 5.76
CA ALA A 159 6.33 1.81 6.94
C ALA A 159 7.85 1.76 7.06
N ASP A 160 8.57 1.58 5.95
CA ASP A 160 10.04 1.56 5.91
C ASP A 160 10.61 2.93 6.36
N ILE A 161 10.01 4.05 5.91
CA ILE A 161 10.35 5.42 6.36
C ILE A 161 10.05 5.63 7.85
N GLN A 162 8.91 5.16 8.34
CA GLN A 162 8.57 5.31 9.76
C GLN A 162 9.50 4.48 10.66
N GLN A 163 9.77 3.22 10.29
CA GLN A 163 10.57 2.31 11.11
C GLN A 163 12.05 2.68 11.14
N ILE A 164 12.58 3.27 10.06
CA ILE A 164 13.96 3.76 10.09
C ILE A 164 14.14 4.90 11.09
N CYS A 165 13.08 5.60 11.50
CA CYS A 165 13.12 6.70 12.47
C CYS A 165 12.79 6.26 13.91
N ARG A 166 13.13 5.03 14.31
CA ARG A 166 12.96 4.57 15.69
C ARG A 166 14.08 5.10 16.61
N ALA A 167 13.68 5.74 17.70
CA ALA A 167 14.59 6.09 18.80
C ALA A 167 15.12 4.83 19.49
N ARG A 168 16.43 4.78 19.74
CA ARG A 168 17.10 3.68 20.45
C ARG A 168 17.68 4.19 21.77
N ASN A 169 17.69 3.33 22.80
CA ASN A 169 18.30 3.63 24.10
C ASN A 169 17.74 4.93 24.74
N LYS A 170 16.44 5.17 24.57
CA LYS A 170 15.66 6.32 25.09
C LYS A 170 14.25 5.85 25.45
N ASP A 171 13.57 6.57 26.34
CA ASP A 171 12.15 6.33 26.61
C ASP A 171 11.30 6.93 25.48
N ILE A 172 10.72 6.05 24.66
CA ILE A 172 9.90 6.41 23.50
C ILE A 172 8.60 7.14 23.87
N ARG A 173 8.20 7.14 25.14
CA ARG A 173 7.02 7.89 25.61
C ARG A 173 7.32 9.37 25.81
N LYS A 174 8.60 9.74 25.92
CA LYS A 174 9.06 11.13 26.04
C LYS A 174 9.75 11.61 24.78
N PHE A 175 10.54 10.75 24.16
CA PHE A 175 11.18 11.01 22.87
C PHE A 175 10.28 10.49 21.75
N LEU A 176 9.27 11.29 21.42
CA LEU A 176 8.27 10.97 20.39
C LEU A 176 8.76 11.29 18.96
N ASP A 177 9.96 11.84 18.81
CA ASP A 177 10.55 12.26 17.53
C ASP A 177 10.54 11.10 16.52
N GLY A 178 10.06 11.38 15.30
CA GLY A 178 9.89 10.37 14.26
C GLY A 178 9.17 10.91 13.03
N ILE A 179 8.91 10.01 12.07
CA ILE A 179 8.06 10.28 10.91
C ILE A 179 6.89 9.30 10.98
N TYR A 180 5.67 9.80 11.08
CA TYR A 180 4.48 8.98 11.30
C TYR A 180 3.45 9.20 10.21
N VAL A 181 2.74 8.13 9.83
CA VAL A 181 1.59 8.24 8.92
C VAL A 181 0.47 9.01 9.63
N SER A 182 0.07 10.15 9.07
CA SER A 182 -1.03 10.97 9.58
C SER A 182 -2.36 10.59 8.92
N GLU A 183 -2.34 10.31 7.62
CA GLU A 183 -3.55 10.07 6.84
C GLU A 183 -3.32 9.00 5.78
N LYS A 184 -4.35 8.18 5.54
CA LYS A 184 -4.38 7.19 4.46
C LYS A 184 -5.64 7.43 3.65
N GLY A 185 -5.48 7.69 2.37
CA GLY A 185 -6.58 8.02 1.48
C GLY A 185 -6.33 7.58 0.04
N VAL A 186 -7.16 8.11 -0.84
CA VAL A 186 -7.05 7.95 -2.28
C VAL A 186 -6.54 9.23 -2.93
N ILE A 187 -6.06 9.13 -4.18
CA ILE A 187 -5.54 10.31 -4.88
C ILE A 187 -6.67 11.14 -5.48
N ALA A 188 -7.62 10.48 -6.15
CA ALA A 188 -8.84 11.10 -6.62
C ALA A 188 -9.85 11.11 -5.46
N GLU A 189 -10.00 12.27 -4.82
CA GLU A 189 -11.13 12.54 -3.92
C GLU A 189 -12.38 12.68 -4.79
N GLU A 190 -13.45 11.96 -4.43
CA GLU A 190 -14.76 12.19 -5.07
C GLU A 190 -15.24 13.58 -4.62
N GLU A 191 -15.48 14.47 -5.58
CA GLU A 191 -16.22 15.73 -5.34
C GLU A 191 -17.61 15.46 -4.77
#